data_AF-A0A257JDM3-F1
#
_entry.id   AF-A0A257JDM3-F1
#
_cell.length_a   1.000
_cell.length_b   1.000
_cell.length_c   1.000
_cell.angle_alpha   90.00
_cell.angle_beta   90.00
_cell.angle_gamma   90.00
#
_symmetry.space_group_name_H-M   'P 1'
#
loop_
_entity.id
_entity.type
_entity.pdbx_description
1 polymer ?
#
loop_
_entity_poly.entity_id
_entity_poly.type
_entity_poly.pdbx_seq_one_letter_code
_entity_poly.pdbx_strand_id
1 'polypeptide(L)'
;PLILGHDVAGVVVKVGPRVRQFKIGDEVYARADDFRIGTFAELIPVKESSLALKPKSLTMAEAASLPLVGLTAWQALVDMAALKQGQSLFIQAGSGGVGTFAIQLAKQRGAHVATTTSTANVDMVRRLGADTVIDYKTQDFVDILRDQDVVLNSQDGKTLNKSFRVLRPGGKLISISGPPDPAFGRQIAAPLALRGLMWLLSAGARRQARSRGVDYRFLFMRAD
;
A
#
# COMPACT_ATOMS: atom_id res chain seq x y z
N PRO A 1 -9.86 -27.14 -2.19
CA PRO A 1 -9.09 -26.46 -1.12
C PRO A 1 -8.46 -25.18 -1.69
N LEU A 2 -8.31 -24.11 -0.90
CA LEU A 2 -7.65 -22.87 -1.33
C LEU A 2 -6.17 -22.90 -0.91
N ILE A 3 -5.26 -22.68 -1.86
CA ILE A 3 -3.82 -22.50 -1.58
C ILE A 3 -3.57 -21.00 -1.32
N LEU A 4 -2.80 -20.69 -0.28
CA LEU A 4 -2.49 -19.31 0.12
C LEU A 4 -1.23 -18.78 -0.57
N GLY A 5 -0.96 -17.48 -0.38
CA GLY A 5 0.23 -16.79 -0.90
C GLY A 5 -0.07 -15.94 -2.13
N HIS A 6 0.41 -14.68 -2.12
CA HIS A 6 0.18 -13.70 -3.19
C HIS A 6 1.45 -13.44 -4.00
N ASP A 7 2.61 -13.34 -3.36
CA ASP A 7 3.85 -12.97 -4.03
C ASP A 7 4.69 -14.19 -4.39
N VAL A 8 5.37 -14.11 -5.52
CA VAL A 8 6.26 -15.16 -6.03
C VAL A 8 7.48 -14.54 -6.68
N ALA A 9 8.62 -15.21 -6.53
CA ALA A 9 9.75 -15.09 -7.44
C ALA A 9 10.23 -16.51 -7.80
N GLY A 10 10.61 -16.71 -9.06
CA GLY A 10 10.99 -18.03 -9.54
C GLY A 10 11.47 -18.00 -10.98
N VAL A 11 11.51 -19.17 -11.61
CA VAL A 11 11.96 -19.34 -13.00
C VAL A 11 10.80 -19.79 -13.86
N VAL A 12 10.64 -19.20 -15.05
CA VAL A 12 9.63 -19.63 -16.01
C VAL A 12 9.99 -21.03 -16.52
N VAL A 13 9.14 -22.02 -16.23
CA VAL A 13 9.31 -23.41 -16.70
C VAL A 13 8.44 -23.76 -17.91
N LYS A 14 7.39 -22.98 -18.17
CA LYS A 14 6.46 -23.16 -19.29
C LYS A 14 5.80 -21.84 -19.67
N VAL A 15 5.57 -21.63 -20.96
CA VAL A 15 4.87 -20.45 -21.49
C VAL A 15 3.62 -20.86 -22.27
N GLY A 16 2.57 -20.05 -22.19
CA GLY A 16 1.35 -20.23 -22.97
C GLY A 16 1.53 -19.74 -24.43
N PRO A 17 0.69 -20.20 -25.38
CA PRO A 17 0.85 -19.89 -26.81
C PRO A 17 0.66 -18.41 -27.16
N ARG A 18 0.08 -17.61 -26.25
CA ARG A 18 -0.12 -16.16 -26.41
C ARG A 18 0.90 -15.30 -25.66
N VAL A 19 1.81 -15.90 -24.89
CA VAL A 19 2.91 -15.17 -24.22
C VAL A 19 3.92 -14.70 -25.26
N ARG A 20 4.40 -13.47 -25.12
CA ARG A 20 5.35 -12.79 -26.01
C ARG A 20 6.53 -12.17 -25.28
N GLN A 21 6.37 -11.81 -24.00
CA GLN A 21 7.33 -11.05 -23.21
C GLN A 21 8.31 -11.92 -22.42
N PHE A 22 7.97 -13.19 -22.19
CA PHE A 22 8.75 -14.11 -21.36
C PHE A 22 9.04 -15.43 -22.07
N LYS A 23 10.14 -16.06 -21.70
CA LYS A 23 10.56 -17.38 -22.18
C LYS A 23 10.98 -18.29 -21.03
N ILE A 24 11.06 -19.58 -21.32
CA ILE A 24 11.57 -20.58 -20.37
C ILE A 24 12.99 -20.20 -19.95
N GLY A 25 13.27 -20.28 -18.65
CA GLY A 25 14.54 -19.91 -18.05
C GLY A 25 14.62 -18.47 -17.55
N ASP A 26 13.65 -17.60 -17.85
CA ASP A 26 13.64 -16.23 -17.30
C ASP A 26 13.40 -16.27 -15.78
N GLU A 27 14.22 -15.54 -15.03
CA GLU A 27 13.96 -15.23 -13.62
C GLU A 27 12.92 -14.12 -13.52
N VAL A 28 11.84 -14.38 -12.79
CA VAL A 28 10.67 -13.50 -12.74
C VAL A 28 10.15 -13.35 -11.31
N TYR A 29 9.39 -12.30 -11.10
CA TYR A 29 8.68 -12.05 -9.85
C TYR A 29 7.32 -11.39 -10.13
N ALA A 30 6.35 -11.61 -9.25
CA ALA A 30 4.99 -11.14 -9.43
C ALA A 30 4.20 -11.09 -8.13
N ARG A 31 3.17 -10.25 -8.15
CA ARG A 31 2.00 -10.40 -7.30
C ARG A 31 0.95 -11.16 -8.12
N ALA A 32 0.56 -12.36 -7.69
CA ALA A 32 -0.43 -13.17 -8.38
C ALA A 32 -1.78 -12.44 -8.48
N ASP A 33 -2.49 -12.60 -9.60
CA ASP A 33 -3.79 -11.95 -9.84
C ASP A 33 -4.80 -12.19 -8.71
N ASP A 34 -5.68 -11.22 -8.50
CA ASP A 34 -6.83 -11.39 -7.62
C ASP A 34 -7.63 -12.64 -8.00
N PHE A 35 -8.08 -13.38 -6.98
CA PHE A 35 -8.81 -14.65 -7.13
C PHE A 35 -8.04 -15.79 -7.82
N ARG A 36 -6.73 -15.61 -8.07
CA ARG A 36 -5.81 -16.65 -8.59
C ARG A 36 -4.51 -16.72 -7.78
N ILE A 37 -4.62 -16.45 -6.48
CA ILE A 37 -3.54 -16.63 -5.51
C ILE A 37 -3.15 -18.12 -5.38
N GLY A 38 -2.09 -18.39 -4.63
CA GLY A 38 -1.63 -19.77 -4.37
C GLY A 38 -0.13 -19.94 -4.52
N THR A 39 0.65 -18.91 -4.18
CA THR A 39 2.11 -18.94 -4.36
C THR A 39 2.85 -19.81 -3.35
N PHE A 40 2.16 -20.33 -2.32
CA PHE A 40 2.70 -21.37 -1.44
C PHE A 40 2.60 -22.76 -2.10
N ALA A 41 3.24 -22.87 -3.26
CA ALA A 41 3.29 -24.05 -4.11
C ALA A 41 4.59 -24.03 -4.92
N GLU A 42 5.02 -25.19 -5.40
CA GLU A 42 6.22 -25.30 -6.25
C GLU A 42 6.00 -24.70 -7.65
N LEU A 43 4.75 -24.63 -8.12
CA LEU A 43 4.37 -24.12 -9.43
C LEU A 43 3.07 -23.31 -9.34
N ILE A 44 3.01 -22.20 -10.05
CA ILE A 44 1.80 -21.37 -10.18
C ILE A 44 1.69 -20.79 -11.60
N PRO A 45 0.50 -20.81 -12.23
CA PRO A 45 0.26 -20.02 -13.45
C PRO A 45 0.05 -18.54 -13.11
N VAL A 46 0.86 -17.66 -13.69
CA VAL A 46 0.72 -16.20 -13.59
C VAL A 46 0.43 -15.61 -14.96
N LYS A 47 -0.42 -14.58 -15.05
CA LYS A 47 -0.64 -13.88 -16.33
C LYS A 47 0.62 -13.11 -16.71
N GLU A 48 0.89 -13.05 -18.01
CA GLU A 48 1.98 -12.24 -18.56
C GLU A 48 1.90 -10.77 -18.12
N SER A 49 0.69 -10.20 -18.00
CA SER A 49 0.48 -8.81 -17.57
C SER A 49 0.85 -8.53 -16.12
N SER A 50 0.91 -9.56 -15.27
CA SER A 50 1.16 -9.44 -13.83
C SER A 50 2.59 -9.85 -13.45
N LEU A 51 3.41 -10.21 -14.45
CA LEU A 51 4.74 -10.76 -14.29
C LEU A 51 5.79 -9.72 -14.71
N ALA A 52 6.91 -9.67 -13.99
CA ALA A 52 8.05 -8.85 -14.34
C ALA A 52 9.35 -9.66 -14.26
N LEU A 53 10.37 -9.24 -15.00
CA LEU A 53 11.72 -9.81 -14.88
C LEU A 53 12.30 -9.45 -13.52
N LYS A 54 12.85 -10.45 -12.82
CA LYS A 54 13.51 -10.24 -11.54
C LYS A 54 14.74 -9.35 -11.72
N PRO A 55 14.92 -8.29 -10.90
CA PRO A 55 16.16 -7.54 -10.90
C PRO A 55 17.36 -8.45 -10.63
N LYS A 56 18.43 -8.29 -11.42
CA LYS A 56 19.66 -9.10 -11.29
C LYS A 56 20.38 -8.88 -9.96
N SER A 57 20.18 -7.72 -9.34
CA SER A 57 20.80 -7.34 -8.06
C SER A 57 20.13 -7.95 -6.84
N LEU A 58 18.97 -8.59 -7.00
CA LEU A 58 18.22 -9.17 -5.90
C LEU A 58 18.32 -10.69 -5.93
N THR A 59 18.25 -11.30 -4.75
CA THR A 59 17.98 -12.73 -4.59
C THR A 59 16.51 -13.05 -4.90
N MET A 60 16.17 -14.32 -5.04
CA MET A 60 14.76 -14.74 -5.19
C MET A 60 13.91 -14.36 -3.98
N ALA A 61 14.45 -14.53 -2.76
CA ALA A 61 13.73 -14.19 -1.54
C ALA A 61 13.47 -12.68 -1.43
N GLU A 62 14.46 -11.85 -1.73
CA GLU A 62 14.28 -10.39 -1.77
C GLU A 62 13.26 -10.00 -2.85
N ALA A 63 13.38 -10.55 -4.06
CA ALA A 63 12.43 -10.27 -5.13
C ALA A 63 10.99 -10.69 -4.77
N ALA A 64 10.79 -11.83 -4.13
CA ALA A 64 9.48 -12.30 -3.68
C ALA A 64 8.88 -11.43 -2.55
N SER A 65 9.69 -10.62 -1.86
CA SER A 65 9.21 -9.76 -0.77
C SER A 65 8.63 -8.42 -1.24
N LEU A 66 8.77 -8.09 -2.53
CA LEU A 66 8.50 -6.77 -3.08
C LEU A 66 7.10 -6.56 -3.71
N PRO A 67 6.50 -7.51 -4.46
CA PRO A 67 5.39 -7.20 -5.35
C PRO A 67 4.18 -6.57 -4.65
N LEU A 68 3.61 -7.22 -3.63
CA LEU A 68 2.43 -6.71 -2.94
C LEU A 68 2.71 -5.38 -2.26
N VAL A 69 3.81 -5.27 -1.52
CA VAL A 69 4.12 -4.07 -0.74
C VAL A 69 4.51 -2.90 -1.63
N GLY A 70 5.25 -3.16 -2.70
CA GLY A 70 5.67 -2.17 -3.69
C GLY A 70 4.49 -1.63 -4.49
N LEU A 71 3.63 -2.51 -5.02
CA LEU A 71 2.41 -2.09 -5.72
C LEU A 71 1.46 -1.32 -4.80
N THR A 72 1.31 -1.75 -3.54
CA THR A 72 0.48 -1.03 -2.56
C THR A 72 1.02 0.38 -2.31
N ALA A 73 2.32 0.52 -2.05
CA ALA A 73 2.95 1.81 -1.81
C ALA A 73 2.90 2.72 -3.05
N TRP A 74 3.12 2.15 -4.24
CA TRP A 74 3.05 2.88 -5.50
C TRP A 74 1.64 3.41 -5.77
N GLN A 75 0.62 2.55 -5.71
CA GLN A 75 -0.77 2.95 -5.95
C GLN A 75 -1.24 3.97 -4.91
N ALA A 76 -0.82 3.83 -3.64
CA ALA A 76 -1.14 4.82 -2.62
C ALA A 76 -0.47 6.17 -2.90
N LEU A 77 0.86 6.20 -3.04
CA LEU A 77 1.61 7.46 -3.04
C LEU A 77 1.67 8.13 -4.41
N VAL A 78 1.71 7.34 -5.49
CA VAL A 78 1.83 7.86 -6.85
C VAL A 78 0.45 8.02 -7.47
N ASP A 79 -0.34 6.96 -7.57
CA ASP A 79 -1.57 7.00 -8.35
C ASP A 79 -2.70 7.77 -7.63
N MET A 80 -2.87 7.53 -6.32
CA MET A 80 -3.98 8.10 -5.55
C MET A 80 -3.62 9.43 -4.88
N ALA A 81 -2.48 9.48 -4.17
CA ALA A 81 -2.05 10.71 -3.52
C ALA A 81 -1.55 11.74 -4.55
N ALA A 82 -0.95 11.26 -5.66
CA ALA A 82 -0.16 12.10 -6.56
C ALA A 82 0.88 12.91 -5.78
N LEU A 83 1.61 12.22 -4.89
CA LEU A 83 2.56 12.82 -3.95
C LEU A 83 3.62 13.62 -4.70
N LYS A 84 3.78 14.89 -4.31
CA LYS A 84 4.72 15.84 -4.90
C LYS A 84 5.90 16.09 -3.96
N GLN A 85 6.99 16.56 -4.54
CA GLN A 85 8.15 17.03 -3.79
C GLN A 85 7.75 18.11 -2.78
N GLY A 86 8.36 18.07 -1.59
CA GLY A 86 8.12 19.01 -0.50
C GLY A 86 6.87 18.75 0.33
N GLN A 87 5.99 17.81 -0.07
CA GLN A 87 4.78 17.50 0.70
C GLN A 87 5.11 16.72 1.97
N SER A 88 4.30 16.94 3.01
CA SER A 88 4.36 16.19 4.27
C SER A 88 3.50 14.92 4.19
N LEU A 89 4.11 13.77 4.45
CA LEU A 89 3.48 12.46 4.41
C LEU A 89 3.61 11.78 5.78
N PHE A 90 2.49 11.38 6.35
CA PHE A 90 2.47 10.51 7.53
C PHE A 90 2.15 9.07 7.14
N ILE A 91 3.06 8.15 7.44
CA ILE A 91 2.92 6.71 7.22
C ILE A 91 2.71 6.03 8.56
N GLN A 92 1.62 5.28 8.72
CA GLN A 92 1.46 4.46 9.91
C GLN A 92 2.25 3.16 9.81
N ALA A 93 2.78 2.68 10.94
CA ALA A 93 3.50 1.41 11.04
C ALA A 93 4.64 1.28 10.01
N GLY A 94 5.54 2.27 9.98
CA GLY A 94 6.66 2.37 9.04
C GLY A 94 7.64 1.19 9.06
N SER A 95 7.67 0.41 10.14
CA SER A 95 8.50 -0.80 10.23
C SER A 95 7.82 -2.06 9.68
N GLY A 96 6.56 -1.97 9.23
CA GLY A 96 5.85 -3.07 8.58
C GLY A 96 6.15 -3.15 7.07
N GLY A 97 5.71 -4.22 6.41
CA GLY A 97 6.06 -4.49 5.01
C GLY A 97 5.76 -3.35 4.03
N VAL A 98 4.55 -2.78 4.06
CA VAL A 98 4.23 -1.61 3.22
C VAL A 98 4.98 -0.36 3.68
N GLY A 99 5.11 -0.17 5.00
CA GLY A 99 5.74 1.01 5.59
C GLY A 99 7.19 1.16 5.19
N THR A 100 7.97 0.08 5.25
CA THR A 100 9.41 0.12 4.94
C THR A 100 9.68 0.49 3.48
N PHE A 101 8.83 0.01 2.56
CA PHE A 101 8.91 0.39 1.16
C PHE A 101 8.38 1.81 0.91
N ALA A 102 7.25 2.16 1.51
CA ALA A 102 6.61 3.46 1.34
C ALA A 102 7.46 4.64 1.83
N ILE A 103 8.21 4.48 2.94
CA ILE A 103 9.16 5.50 3.41
C ILE A 103 10.19 5.79 2.32
N GLN A 104 10.87 4.76 1.81
CA GLN A 104 11.92 4.92 0.81
C GLN A 104 11.37 5.53 -0.50
N LEU A 105 10.21 5.05 -0.97
CA LEU A 105 9.54 5.59 -2.15
C LEU A 105 9.18 7.08 -1.97
N ALA A 106 8.65 7.46 -0.81
CA ALA A 106 8.32 8.85 -0.51
C ALA A 106 9.56 9.75 -0.48
N LYS A 107 10.67 9.26 0.07
CA LYS A 107 11.95 10.00 0.09
C LYS A 107 12.55 10.17 -1.30
N GLN A 108 12.49 9.15 -2.16
CA GLN A 108 12.87 9.29 -3.57
C GLN A 108 12.03 10.33 -4.32
N ARG A 109 10.79 10.58 -3.88
CA ARG A 109 9.92 11.63 -4.42
C ARG A 109 10.09 12.99 -3.75
N GLY A 110 11.04 13.12 -2.82
CA GLY A 110 11.36 14.37 -2.14
C GLY A 110 10.31 14.82 -1.12
N ALA A 111 9.52 13.91 -0.55
CA ALA A 111 8.58 14.21 0.51
C ALA A 111 9.26 14.26 1.91
N HIS A 112 8.62 14.95 2.85
CA HIS A 112 8.95 14.90 4.27
C HIS A 112 8.11 13.79 4.92
N VAL A 113 8.76 12.79 5.50
CA VAL A 113 8.12 11.56 5.97
C VAL A 113 8.10 11.52 7.49
N ALA A 114 6.89 11.49 8.04
CA ALA A 114 6.64 11.11 9.42
C ALA A 114 6.19 9.64 9.47
N THR A 115 6.58 8.91 10.52
CA THR A 115 6.07 7.54 10.72
C THR A 115 5.92 7.15 12.18
N THR A 116 4.97 6.27 12.46
CA THR A 116 4.93 5.54 13.74
C THR A 116 5.69 4.22 13.66
N THR A 117 6.34 3.84 14.75
CA THR A 117 6.93 2.51 14.95
C THR A 117 7.10 2.20 16.44
N SER A 118 7.51 0.97 16.78
CA SER A 118 7.88 0.62 18.15
C SER A 118 9.31 1.07 18.46
N THR A 119 9.63 1.32 19.72
CA THR A 119 10.97 1.73 20.20
C THR A 119 12.12 0.98 19.53
N ALA A 120 12.02 -0.35 19.41
CA ALA A 120 13.09 -1.21 18.86
C ALA A 120 13.39 -0.97 17.37
N ASN A 121 12.45 -0.38 16.63
CA ASN A 121 12.55 -0.16 15.20
C ASN A 121 12.81 1.31 14.82
N VAL A 122 12.98 2.19 15.80
CA VAL A 122 13.21 3.63 15.58
C VAL A 122 14.42 3.85 14.67
N ASP A 123 15.55 3.21 14.96
CA ASP A 123 16.76 3.38 14.15
C ASP A 123 16.61 2.78 12.75
N MET A 124 15.83 1.70 12.60
CA MET A 124 15.54 1.11 11.30
C MET A 124 14.79 2.10 10.41
N VAL A 125 13.67 2.66 10.87
CA VAL A 125 12.87 3.56 10.04
C VAL A 125 13.57 4.90 9.76
N ARG A 126 14.45 5.37 10.66
CA ARG A 126 15.34 6.51 10.38
C ARG A 126 16.29 6.21 9.23
N ARG A 127 16.94 5.03 9.22
CA ARG A 127 17.82 4.61 8.11
C ARG A 127 17.09 4.46 6.78
N LEU A 128 15.80 4.11 6.81
CA LEU A 128 14.96 4.09 5.61
C LEU A 128 14.61 5.50 5.11
N GLY A 129 14.80 6.53 5.93
CA GLY A 129 14.71 7.93 5.56
C GLY A 129 13.55 8.70 6.21
N ALA A 130 12.89 8.16 7.24
CA ALA A 130 11.88 8.92 7.98
C ALA A 130 12.51 10.13 8.69
N ASP A 131 11.94 11.32 8.45
CA ASP A 131 12.37 12.58 9.05
C ASP A 131 11.85 12.74 10.48
N THR A 132 10.59 12.34 10.71
CA THR A 132 9.93 12.36 12.03
C THR A 132 9.54 10.95 12.43
N VAL A 133 10.10 10.44 13.53
CA VAL A 133 9.80 9.10 14.03
C VAL A 133 9.07 9.20 15.36
N ILE A 134 7.90 8.56 15.42
CA ILE A 134 6.99 8.59 16.56
C ILE A 134 6.96 7.20 17.16
N ASP A 135 7.51 7.06 18.37
CA ASP A 135 7.41 5.82 19.12
C ASP A 135 6.02 5.72 19.75
N TYR A 136 5.14 4.93 19.15
CA TYR A 136 3.74 4.85 19.56
C TYR A 136 3.55 4.30 20.98
N LYS A 137 4.61 3.73 21.60
CA LYS A 137 4.57 3.27 22.99
C LYS A 137 4.66 4.42 23.99
N THR A 138 5.21 5.56 23.58
CA THR A 138 5.50 6.69 24.47
C THR A 138 4.86 7.99 24.00
N GLN A 139 4.44 8.05 22.73
CA GLN A 139 3.95 9.27 22.08
C GLN A 139 2.65 8.99 21.30
N ASP A 140 1.75 9.97 21.26
CA ASP A 140 0.63 9.98 20.31
C ASP A 140 0.98 10.91 19.14
N PHE A 141 0.78 10.42 17.91
CA PHE A 141 1.14 11.15 16.71
C PHE A 141 0.31 12.44 16.54
N VAL A 142 -0.89 12.53 17.13
CA VAL A 142 -1.74 13.73 17.03
C VAL A 142 -1.19 14.93 17.81
N ASP A 143 -0.29 14.68 18.76
CA ASP A 143 0.34 15.74 19.56
C ASP A 143 1.61 16.28 18.89
N ILE A 144 2.17 15.51 17.94
CA ILE A 144 3.42 15.81 17.25
C ILE A 144 3.15 16.33 15.84
N LEU A 145 2.20 15.73 15.13
CA LEU A 145 1.95 16.02 13.72
C LEU A 145 0.83 17.04 13.55
N ARG A 146 1.07 17.99 12.65
CA ARG A 146 0.10 18.96 12.15
C ARG A 146 0.27 19.09 10.64
N ASP A 147 -0.79 19.56 9.98
CA ASP A 147 -0.79 20.00 8.58
C ASP A 147 -0.13 19.04 7.58
N GLN A 148 -0.39 17.73 7.73
CA GLN A 148 0.04 16.71 6.79
C GLN A 148 -0.70 16.86 5.46
N ASP A 149 0.01 16.81 4.34
CA ASP A 149 -0.60 16.75 3.00
C ASP A 149 -1.24 15.39 2.74
N VAL A 150 -0.57 14.30 3.17
CA VAL A 150 -0.99 12.93 2.89
C VAL A 150 -0.85 12.08 4.16
N VAL A 151 -1.81 11.18 4.38
CA VAL A 151 -1.70 10.10 5.37
C VAL A 151 -1.90 8.76 4.68
N LEU A 152 -0.98 7.82 4.89
CA LEU A 152 -1.12 6.41 4.56
C LEU A 152 -1.53 5.63 5.82
N ASN A 153 -2.81 5.23 5.90
CA ASN A 153 -3.38 4.53 7.05
C ASN A 153 -3.43 3.02 6.85
N SER A 154 -2.81 2.30 7.77
CA SER A 154 -2.83 0.84 7.86
C SER A 154 -3.40 0.33 9.19
N GLN A 155 -3.89 1.23 10.04
CA GLN A 155 -4.40 0.92 11.38
C GLN A 155 -5.92 0.86 11.43
N ASP A 156 -6.44 0.57 12.62
CA ASP A 156 -7.87 0.40 12.90
C ASP A 156 -8.70 1.68 12.72
N GLY A 157 -10.03 1.55 12.86
CA GLY A 157 -10.96 2.67 12.71
C GLY A 157 -10.74 3.82 13.71
N LYS A 158 -10.24 3.53 14.92
CA LYS A 158 -9.95 4.57 15.92
C LYS A 158 -8.75 5.41 15.48
N THR A 159 -7.68 4.75 15.03
CA THR A 159 -6.46 5.41 14.54
C THR A 159 -6.71 6.14 13.22
N LEU A 160 -7.53 5.55 12.34
CA LEU A 160 -8.03 6.22 11.13
C LEU A 160 -8.74 7.54 11.48
N ASN A 161 -9.65 7.52 12.45
CA ASN A 161 -10.36 8.73 12.87
C ASN A 161 -9.43 9.80 13.44
N LYS A 162 -8.42 9.39 14.23
CA LYS A 162 -7.38 10.30 14.73
C LYS A 162 -6.58 10.93 13.59
N SER A 163 -6.30 10.17 12.53
CA SER A 163 -5.49 10.62 11.39
C SER A 163 -6.10 11.78 10.61
N PHE A 164 -7.42 11.93 10.61
CA PHE A 164 -8.03 13.13 10.02
C PHE A 164 -7.66 14.43 10.74
N ARG A 165 -7.24 14.37 12.02
CA ARG A 165 -6.90 15.55 12.83
C ARG A 165 -5.54 16.15 12.49
N VAL A 166 -4.67 15.38 11.83
CA VAL A 166 -3.31 15.81 11.50
C VAL A 166 -3.20 16.26 10.05
N LEU A 167 -4.23 16.05 9.22
CA LEU A 167 -4.27 16.53 7.84
C LEU A 167 -4.60 18.02 7.78
N ARG A 168 -3.94 18.74 6.87
CA ARG A 168 -4.36 20.10 6.49
C ARG A 168 -5.62 20.05 5.61
N PRO A 169 -6.39 21.15 5.50
CA PRO A 169 -7.46 21.26 4.50
C PRO A 169 -6.96 20.93 3.09
N GLY A 170 -7.74 20.14 2.34
CA GLY A 170 -7.37 19.60 1.03
C GLY A 170 -6.38 18.41 1.08
N GLY A 171 -5.96 17.98 2.26
CA GLY A 171 -5.12 16.80 2.44
C GLY A 171 -5.83 15.50 2.10
N LYS A 172 -5.06 14.44 1.87
CA LYS A 172 -5.56 13.13 1.43
C LYS A 172 -5.23 12.04 2.43
N LEU A 173 -6.27 11.34 2.91
CA LEU A 173 -6.12 10.09 3.66
C LEU A 173 -6.37 8.91 2.72
N ILE A 174 -5.33 8.10 2.52
CA ILE A 174 -5.42 6.85 1.77
C ILE A 174 -5.31 5.71 2.77
N SER A 175 -6.30 4.83 2.80
CA SER A 175 -6.30 3.71 3.73
C SER A 175 -6.31 2.35 3.03
N ILE A 176 -5.41 1.47 3.47
CA ILE A 176 -5.34 0.07 3.05
C ILE A 176 -6.08 -0.89 4.00
N SER A 177 -6.59 -0.37 5.12
CA SER A 177 -7.28 -1.13 6.19
C SER A 177 -8.64 -0.53 6.57
N GLY A 178 -8.98 0.66 6.05
CA GLY A 178 -10.22 1.37 6.34
C GLY A 178 -11.43 0.77 5.62
N PRO A 179 -12.64 1.28 5.90
CA PRO A 179 -13.84 0.79 5.24
C PRO A 179 -13.80 1.07 3.72
N PRO A 180 -14.23 0.11 2.88
CA PRO A 180 -14.30 0.29 1.43
C PRO A 180 -15.22 1.45 1.08
N ASP A 181 -14.75 2.32 0.18
CA ASP A 181 -15.50 3.48 -0.27
C ASP A 181 -16.30 3.19 -1.56
N PRO A 182 -17.22 4.08 -1.97
CA PRO A 182 -17.96 3.89 -3.22
C PRO A 182 -17.07 3.88 -4.47
N ALA A 183 -15.86 4.45 -4.40
CA ALA A 183 -14.93 4.44 -5.53
C ALA A 183 -14.38 3.03 -5.76
N PHE A 184 -14.03 2.32 -4.69
CA PHE A 184 -13.70 0.90 -4.75
C PHE A 184 -14.85 0.06 -5.31
N GLY A 185 -16.09 0.31 -4.88
CA GLY A 185 -17.26 -0.38 -5.44
C GLY A 185 -17.43 -0.18 -6.95
N ARG A 186 -17.06 0.98 -7.50
CA ARG A 186 -17.02 1.20 -8.96
C ARG A 186 -15.84 0.48 -9.61
N GLN A 187 -14.67 0.51 -8.97
CA GLN A 187 -13.45 -0.12 -9.45
C GLN A 187 -13.63 -1.63 -9.68
N ILE A 188 -14.31 -2.33 -8.76
CA ILE A 188 -14.58 -3.77 -8.89
C ILE A 188 -15.86 -4.09 -9.68
N ALA A 189 -16.45 -3.10 -10.34
CA ALA A 189 -17.73 -3.20 -11.04
C ALA A 189 -18.86 -3.83 -10.17
N ALA A 190 -18.87 -3.57 -8.86
CA ALA A 190 -19.82 -4.17 -7.94
C ALA A 190 -21.29 -3.86 -8.33
N PRO A 191 -22.25 -4.74 -8.04
CA PRO A 191 -23.67 -4.43 -8.17
C PRO A 191 -24.08 -3.21 -7.34
N LEU A 192 -25.13 -2.50 -7.76
CA LEU A 192 -25.60 -1.28 -7.08
C LEU A 192 -25.88 -1.48 -5.58
N ALA A 193 -26.45 -2.62 -5.20
CA ALA A 193 -26.71 -2.95 -3.79
C ALA A 193 -25.42 -3.01 -2.97
N LEU A 194 -24.37 -3.64 -3.50
CA LEU A 194 -23.07 -3.75 -2.84
C LEU A 194 -22.36 -2.38 -2.79
N ARG A 195 -22.51 -1.55 -3.82
CA ARG A 195 -22.05 -0.14 -3.78
C ARG A 195 -22.76 0.67 -2.69
N GLY A 196 -24.06 0.44 -2.49
CA GLY A 196 -24.84 1.02 -1.40
C GLY A 196 -24.33 0.60 -0.03
N LEU A 197 -24.01 -0.68 0.16
CA LEU A 197 -23.39 -1.17 1.39
C LEU A 197 -22.02 -0.53 1.66
N MET A 198 -21.14 -0.45 0.66
CA MET A 198 -19.84 0.22 0.80
C MET A 198 -19.99 1.72 1.12
N TRP A 199 -20.99 2.39 0.54
CA TRP A 199 -21.32 3.76 0.90
C TRP A 199 -21.69 3.87 2.39
N LEU A 200 -22.52 2.96 2.92
CA LEU A 200 -22.87 2.94 4.34
C LEU A 200 -21.65 2.65 5.24
N LEU A 201 -20.86 1.63 4.91
CA LEU A 201 -19.68 1.22 5.69
C LEU A 201 -18.65 2.36 5.81
N SER A 202 -18.43 3.11 4.73
CA SER A 202 -17.51 4.25 4.71
C SER A 202 -18.12 5.57 5.17
N ALA A 203 -19.42 5.62 5.54
CA ALA A 203 -20.11 6.87 5.82
C ALA A 203 -19.48 7.67 6.97
N GLY A 204 -19.03 6.99 8.03
CA GLY A 204 -18.34 7.61 9.16
C GLY A 204 -17.04 8.30 8.75
N ALA A 205 -16.14 7.56 8.07
CA ALA A 205 -14.87 8.08 7.57
C ALA A 205 -15.09 9.25 6.59
N ARG A 206 -16.02 9.11 5.63
CA ARG A 206 -16.35 10.16 4.66
C ARG A 206 -16.99 11.39 5.30
N ARG A 207 -17.75 11.23 6.39
CA ARG A 207 -18.32 12.38 7.13
C ARG A 207 -17.22 13.15 7.86
N GLN A 208 -16.29 12.46 8.51
CA GLN A 208 -15.15 13.09 9.18
C GLN A 208 -14.18 13.77 8.21
N ALA A 209 -13.96 13.17 7.05
CA ALA A 209 -13.16 13.76 5.99
C ALA A 209 -13.79 15.08 5.50
N ARG A 210 -15.09 15.03 5.15
CA ARG A 210 -15.85 16.22 4.74
C ARG A 210 -15.88 17.32 5.80
N SER A 211 -16.08 16.99 7.08
CA SER A 211 -16.13 17.99 8.15
C SER A 211 -14.80 18.72 8.38
N ARG A 212 -13.69 18.20 7.83
CA ARG A 212 -12.36 18.80 7.90
C ARG A 212 -11.85 19.29 6.54
N GLY A 213 -12.69 19.20 5.50
CA GLY A 213 -12.30 19.58 4.14
C GLY A 213 -11.15 18.72 3.59
N VAL A 214 -11.08 17.44 3.96
CA VAL A 214 -10.05 16.50 3.48
C VAL A 214 -10.67 15.35 2.71
N ASP A 215 -9.86 14.65 1.92
CA ASP A 215 -10.29 13.50 1.14
C ASP A 215 -9.99 12.19 1.86
N TYR A 216 -10.90 11.23 1.75
CA TYR A 216 -10.71 9.85 2.19
C TYR A 216 -10.87 8.91 1.01
N ARG A 217 -9.91 7.99 0.83
CA ARG A 217 -10.00 6.93 -0.16
C ARG A 217 -9.55 5.59 0.43
N PHE A 218 -10.31 4.55 0.13
CA PHE A 218 -9.88 3.17 0.35
C PHE A 218 -9.03 2.69 -0.83
N LEU A 219 -7.92 2.01 -0.53
CA LEU A 219 -7.07 1.36 -1.51
C LEU A 219 -7.14 -0.15 -1.31
N PHE A 220 -7.60 -0.83 -2.35
CA PHE A 220 -7.37 -2.25 -2.54
C PHE A 220 -6.31 -2.40 -3.62
N MET A 221 -5.15 -2.96 -3.25
CA MET A 221 -4.03 -3.11 -4.18
C MET A 221 -4.38 -4.06 -5.32
N ARG A 222 -4.04 -3.64 -6.53
CA ARG A 222 -4.19 -4.44 -7.75
C ARG A 222 -2.85 -4.96 -8.24
N ALA A 223 -2.88 -6.11 -8.91
CA ALA A 223 -1.68 -6.74 -9.49
C ALA A 223 -1.19 -6.10 -10.80
N ASP A 224 -2.00 -5.23 -11.42
CA ASP A 224 -1.79 -4.65 -12.75
C ASP A 224 -1.34 -3.17 -12.72
#